data_AF-A0A956U3H3-F1
#
_entry.id   AF-A0A956U3H3-F1
#
_cell.length_a   1.000
_cell.length_b   1.000
_cell.length_c   1.000
_cell.angle_alpha   90.00
_cell.angle_beta   90.00
_cell.angle_gamma   90.00
#
_symmetry.space_group_name_H-M   'P 1'
#
loop_
_entity.id
_entity.type
_entity.pdbx_description
1 polymer ?
#
loop_
_entity_poly.entity_id
_entity_poly.type
_entity_poly.pdbx_seq_one_letter_code
_entity_poly.pdbx_strand_id
1 'polypeptide(L)'
;MQFNKRHRLWHHLTLATLLVALMQNAAPAAEDAKPPSQEYLDKITERGKQLFIYDEGAARCTDAVMKLKKVVPNLAENLEKNYQFYLGKKDGDRIKFAFGKLSQDENNYLTFVEPIFDPVTKNVILRGKADEKLPTSKLEIDNDYLPLARALKNSIQKLKVGGSNYNYAVLPADNGEHFVYFYPGSSKTGLYLLGADMRFRVSADGQQILETRRMHNSILPYPRPGLPEGEIPVASCHTAIMRDEPEDTDVMHVLMRSPKMPEYVGTKNQMYLISVDGQIETVDKDKIMKQPDKGH
;
A
#
# COMPACT_ATOMS: atom_id res chain seq x y z
N MET A 1 54.09 14.66 46.13
CA MET A 1 53.25 13.87 45.21
C MET A 1 52.51 14.87 44.31
N GLN A 2 53.17 15.58 43.40
CA GLN A 2 53.66 15.23 42.05
C GLN A 2 52.57 15.03 40.97
N PHE A 3 52.66 15.92 39.96
CA PHE A 3 52.26 15.85 38.53
C PHE A 3 50.78 15.97 38.09
N ASN A 4 50.39 17.20 37.74
CA ASN A 4 50.32 17.74 36.35
C ASN A 4 49.85 16.79 35.23
N LYS A 5 48.81 17.18 34.46
CA LYS A 5 48.81 17.20 32.97
C LYS A 5 47.54 17.78 32.36
N ARG A 6 47.74 18.79 31.49
CA ARG A 6 46.85 19.25 30.40
C ARG A 6 46.52 18.08 29.46
N HIS A 7 45.36 18.09 28.77
CA HIS A 7 45.19 17.67 27.36
C HIS A 7 43.73 17.95 26.89
N ARG A 8 43.50 19.00 26.07
CA ARG A 8 43.03 18.92 24.67
C ARG A 8 42.80 17.49 24.12
N LEU A 9 41.55 17.17 23.77
CA LEU A 9 41.16 16.26 22.66
C LEU A 9 39.82 16.79 22.09
N TRP A 10 39.87 17.52 20.97
CA TRP A 10 39.53 17.01 19.63
C TRP A 10 38.08 16.52 19.54
N HIS A 11 37.20 17.38 19.03
CA HIS A 11 35.92 16.94 18.46
C HIS A 11 36.27 16.11 17.23
N HIS A 12 36.06 14.80 17.31
CA HIS A 12 35.98 13.98 16.11
C HIS A 12 34.61 14.26 15.47
N LEU A 13 34.62 15.14 14.46
CA LEU A 13 33.59 15.15 13.43
C LEU A 13 33.65 13.78 12.75
N THR A 14 32.74 12.87 13.10
CA THR A 14 32.56 11.64 12.31
C THR A 14 31.71 12.02 11.11
N LEU A 15 32.39 12.52 10.08
CA LEU A 15 31.83 12.68 8.74
C LEU A 15 31.39 11.27 8.27
N ALA A 16 30.10 11.03 8.17
CA ALA A 16 29.58 9.81 7.57
C ALA A 16 29.84 9.89 6.05
N THR A 17 30.95 9.33 5.62
CA THR A 17 31.35 9.26 4.22
C THR A 17 30.35 8.39 3.46
N LEU A 18 29.55 9.02 2.59
CA LEU A 18 28.68 8.34 1.64
C LEU A 18 29.55 7.67 0.57
N LEU A 19 29.89 6.40 0.77
CA LEU A 19 30.67 5.60 -0.18
C LEU A 19 29.77 5.14 -1.34
N VAL A 20 29.59 6.00 -2.34
CA VAL A 20 29.08 5.60 -3.66
C VAL A 20 30.29 5.23 -4.51
N ALA A 21 30.67 3.95 -4.49
CA ALA A 21 31.71 3.44 -5.37
C ALA A 21 31.15 3.22 -6.79
N LEU A 22 31.79 3.93 -7.72
CA LEU A 22 31.60 3.96 -9.17
C LEU A 22 31.45 2.58 -9.83
N MET A 23 30.38 2.40 -10.60
CA MET A 23 30.38 1.52 -11.78
C MET A 23 30.28 2.40 -13.03
N GLN A 24 31.44 2.80 -13.55
CA GLN A 24 31.58 3.34 -14.90
C GLN A 24 31.67 2.18 -15.88
N ASN A 25 30.51 1.67 -16.31
CA ASN A 25 30.42 1.12 -17.66
C ASN A 25 29.86 2.24 -18.53
N ALA A 26 30.67 2.71 -19.48
CA ALA A 26 30.24 3.67 -20.50
C ALA A 26 29.20 3.00 -21.41
N ALA A 27 27.95 2.98 -20.94
CA ALA A 27 26.80 2.81 -21.80
C ALA A 27 26.69 4.04 -22.71
N PRO A 28 26.27 3.89 -23.97
CA PRO A 28 25.95 5.04 -24.82
C PRO A 28 25.01 5.97 -24.06
N ALA A 29 25.30 7.28 -24.12
CA ALA A 29 24.53 8.32 -23.44
C ALA A 29 23.03 8.06 -23.66
N ALA A 30 22.36 7.61 -22.60
CA ALA A 30 20.93 7.44 -22.63
C ALA A 30 20.35 8.81 -22.92
N GLU A 31 19.59 8.92 -24.01
CA GLU A 31 18.74 10.08 -24.25
C GLU A 31 17.95 10.32 -22.95
N ASP A 32 18.11 11.50 -22.33
CA ASP A 32 17.52 11.81 -21.03
C ASP A 32 16.02 11.53 -21.11
N ALA A 33 15.59 10.42 -20.50
CA ALA A 33 14.21 10.00 -20.54
C ALA A 33 13.39 11.11 -19.88
N LYS A 34 12.54 11.78 -20.66
CA LYS A 34 11.70 12.88 -20.16
C LYS A 34 10.89 12.38 -18.96
N PRO A 35 10.78 13.18 -17.88
CA PRO A 35 9.94 12.81 -16.75
C PRO A 35 8.50 12.62 -17.21
N PRO A 36 7.72 11.73 -16.56
CA PRO A 36 6.30 11.64 -16.76
C PRO A 36 5.62 13.01 -16.59
N SER A 37 4.57 13.26 -17.36
CA SER A 37 3.76 14.47 -17.20
C SER A 37 3.12 14.52 -15.81
N GLN A 38 2.87 15.73 -15.28
CA GLN A 38 2.18 15.88 -14.01
C GLN A 38 0.81 15.18 -13.98
N GLU A 39 0.02 15.25 -15.05
CA GLU A 39 -1.28 14.55 -15.15
C GLU A 39 -1.16 13.03 -14.92
N TYR A 40 -0.03 12.44 -15.34
CA TYR A 40 0.23 11.02 -15.13
C TYR A 40 0.58 10.72 -13.67
N LEU A 41 1.40 11.58 -13.05
CA LEU A 41 1.73 11.50 -11.63
C LEU A 41 0.48 11.68 -10.76
N ASP A 42 -0.41 12.60 -11.14
CA ASP A 42 -1.68 12.83 -10.44
C ASP A 42 -2.55 11.56 -10.44
N LYS A 43 -2.58 10.80 -11.54
CA LYS A 43 -3.27 9.50 -11.60
C LYS A 43 -2.64 8.46 -10.67
N ILE A 44 -1.31 8.46 -10.49
CA ILE A 44 -0.64 7.60 -9.48
C ILE A 44 -1.05 8.03 -8.07
N THR A 45 -1.03 9.33 -7.79
CA THR A 45 -1.50 9.88 -6.51
C THR A 45 -2.94 9.49 -6.21
N GLU A 46 -3.85 9.63 -7.17
CA GLU A 46 -5.26 9.26 -7.00
C GLU A 46 -5.43 7.78 -6.66
N ARG A 47 -4.79 6.88 -7.42
CA ARG A 47 -4.85 5.44 -7.13
C ARG A 47 -4.24 5.09 -5.78
N GLY A 48 -3.11 5.70 -5.42
CA GLY A 48 -2.48 5.47 -4.11
C GLY A 48 -3.34 5.95 -2.94
N LYS A 49 -4.03 7.09 -3.09
CA LYS A 49 -5.04 7.57 -2.11
C LYS A 49 -6.22 6.61 -1.99
N GLN A 50 -6.74 6.12 -3.12
CA GLN A 50 -7.82 5.12 -3.13
C GLN A 50 -7.37 3.83 -2.44
N LEU A 51 -6.15 3.37 -2.71
CA LEU A 51 -5.58 2.18 -2.09
C LEU A 51 -5.44 2.33 -0.57
N PHE A 52 -4.95 3.47 -0.09
CA PHE A 52 -4.89 3.79 1.34
C PHE A 52 -6.27 3.77 2.00
N ILE A 53 -7.29 4.40 1.39
CA ILE A 53 -8.65 4.43 1.94
C ILE A 53 -9.25 3.02 1.95
N TYR A 54 -9.00 2.23 0.91
CA TYR A 54 -9.46 0.84 0.83
C TYR A 54 -8.83 -0.01 1.94
N ASP A 55 -7.51 0.07 2.15
CA ASP A 55 -6.82 -0.69 3.20
C ASP A 55 -7.32 -0.30 4.60
N GLU A 56 -7.48 1.00 4.88
CA GLU A 56 -8.05 1.47 6.14
C GLU A 56 -9.47 0.94 6.35
N GLY A 57 -10.30 0.99 5.30
CA GLY A 57 -11.65 0.44 5.32
C GLY A 57 -11.67 -1.06 5.58
N ALA A 58 -10.83 -1.82 4.87
CA ALA A 58 -10.72 -3.27 5.02
C ALA A 58 -10.33 -3.66 6.45
N ALA A 59 -9.34 -2.98 7.04
CA ALA A 59 -8.91 -3.20 8.41
C ALA A 59 -10.05 -2.93 9.42
N ARG A 60 -10.67 -1.75 9.34
CA ARG A 60 -11.73 -1.34 10.28
C ARG A 60 -13.00 -2.19 10.13
N CYS A 61 -13.40 -2.50 8.90
CA CYS A 61 -14.53 -3.38 8.62
C CYS A 61 -14.26 -4.80 9.12
N THR A 62 -13.03 -5.31 8.96
CA THR A 62 -12.63 -6.61 9.51
C THR A 62 -12.77 -6.60 11.03
N ASP A 63 -12.24 -5.59 11.73
CA ASP A 63 -12.38 -5.47 13.19
C ASP A 63 -13.85 -5.42 13.63
N ALA A 64 -14.69 -4.70 12.90
CA ALA A 64 -16.12 -4.60 13.17
C ALA A 64 -16.82 -5.96 13.00
N VAL A 65 -16.54 -6.68 11.91
CA VAL A 65 -17.07 -8.02 11.63
C VAL A 65 -16.59 -9.04 12.68
N MET A 66 -15.33 -8.96 13.11
CA MET A 66 -14.80 -9.83 14.17
C MET A 66 -15.49 -9.59 15.52
N LYS A 67 -15.91 -8.35 15.83
CA LYS A 67 -16.74 -8.05 17.01
C LYS A 67 -18.14 -8.65 16.89
N LEU A 68 -18.73 -8.69 15.70
CA LEU A 68 -20.05 -9.28 15.46
C LEU A 68 -20.12 -10.78 15.77
N LYS A 69 -19.00 -11.51 15.66
CA LYS A 69 -18.92 -12.94 16.00
C LYS A 69 -19.47 -13.28 17.40
N LYS A 70 -19.42 -12.31 18.32
CA LYS A 70 -19.87 -12.49 19.72
C LYS A 70 -21.36 -12.26 19.93
N VAL A 71 -22.05 -11.61 18.98
CA VAL A 71 -23.43 -11.14 19.15
C VAL A 71 -24.39 -11.64 18.07
N VAL A 72 -23.89 -12.03 16.90
CA VAL A 72 -24.70 -12.61 15.81
C VAL A 72 -24.61 -14.14 15.86
N PRO A 73 -25.72 -14.85 16.10
CA PRO A 73 -25.73 -16.31 16.11
C PRO A 73 -25.19 -16.92 14.82
N ASN A 74 -24.36 -17.96 14.95
CA ASN A 74 -23.75 -18.75 13.88
C ASN A 74 -22.80 -17.96 12.94
N LEU A 75 -22.55 -16.66 13.19
CA LEU A 75 -21.65 -15.87 12.34
C LEU A 75 -20.19 -16.33 12.47
N ALA A 76 -19.75 -16.70 13.67
CA ALA A 76 -18.40 -17.22 13.89
C ALA A 76 -18.13 -18.49 13.06
N GLU A 77 -19.04 -19.45 13.13
CA GLU A 77 -18.98 -20.71 12.37
C GLU A 77 -19.06 -20.45 10.85
N ASN A 78 -19.94 -19.56 10.41
CA ASN A 78 -20.05 -19.24 8.99
C ASN A 78 -18.81 -18.54 8.45
N LEU A 79 -18.19 -17.64 9.22
CA LEU A 79 -16.91 -17.05 8.84
C LEU A 79 -15.79 -18.09 8.79
N GLU A 80 -15.72 -19.04 9.72
CA GLU A 80 -14.70 -20.10 9.64
C GLU A 80 -14.88 -21.01 8.43
N LYS A 81 -16.12 -21.42 8.12
CA LYS A 81 -16.39 -22.42 7.08
C LYS A 81 -16.49 -21.84 5.69
N ASN A 82 -16.94 -20.59 5.58
CA ASN A 82 -17.38 -20.04 4.30
C ASN A 82 -16.70 -18.73 3.93
N TYR A 83 -15.92 -18.07 4.79
CA TYR A 83 -15.21 -16.86 4.38
C TYR A 83 -14.09 -17.17 3.38
N GLN A 84 -14.04 -16.41 2.29
CA GLN A 84 -12.94 -16.48 1.32
C GLN A 84 -12.30 -15.10 1.13
N PHE A 85 -13.10 -14.06 0.92
CA PHE A 85 -12.64 -12.72 0.55
C PHE A 85 -13.41 -11.62 1.28
N TYR A 86 -12.75 -10.47 1.48
CA TYR A 86 -13.40 -9.17 1.62
C TYR A 86 -13.25 -8.40 0.31
N LEU A 87 -14.32 -7.79 -0.19
CA LEU A 87 -14.30 -7.04 -1.44
C LEU A 87 -14.97 -5.69 -1.24
N GLY A 88 -14.25 -4.60 -1.46
CA GLY A 88 -14.76 -3.24 -1.31
C GLY A 88 -15.26 -2.68 -2.64
N LYS A 89 -16.41 -2.00 -2.61
CA LYS A 89 -16.91 -1.17 -3.71
C LYS A 89 -17.27 0.21 -3.18
N LYS A 90 -17.07 1.24 -4.01
CA LYS A 90 -17.51 2.59 -3.70
C LYS A 90 -19.04 2.64 -3.61
N ASP A 91 -19.55 3.30 -2.58
CA ASP A 91 -20.98 3.51 -2.30
C ASP A 91 -21.18 4.98 -1.92
N GLY A 92 -21.38 5.84 -2.93
CA GLY A 92 -21.26 7.29 -2.75
C GLY A 92 -19.86 7.68 -2.28
N ASP A 93 -19.77 8.40 -1.15
CA ASP A 93 -18.49 8.77 -0.52
C ASP A 93 -17.97 7.71 0.46
N ARG A 94 -18.65 6.57 0.56
CA ARG A 94 -18.32 5.46 1.45
C ARG A 94 -17.77 4.27 0.67
N ILE A 95 -17.25 3.28 1.39
CA ILE A 95 -16.88 1.98 0.82
C ILE A 95 -17.73 0.91 1.50
N LYS A 96 -18.47 0.15 0.70
CA LYS A 96 -19.19 -1.03 1.14
C LYS A 96 -18.33 -2.26 0.88
N PHE A 97 -17.98 -2.97 1.94
CA PHE A 97 -17.24 -4.22 1.84
C PHE A 97 -18.19 -5.39 1.92
N ALA A 98 -18.13 -6.32 0.97
CA ALA A 98 -18.76 -7.62 1.10
C ALA A 98 -17.76 -8.62 1.65
N PHE A 99 -18.09 -9.27 2.76
CA PHE A 99 -17.37 -10.43 3.25
C PHE A 99 -18.13 -11.66 2.76
N GLY A 100 -17.47 -12.52 2.00
CA GLY A 100 -18.17 -13.52 1.20
C GLY A 100 -17.26 -14.61 0.63
N LYS A 101 -17.84 -15.43 -0.25
CA LYS A 101 -17.12 -16.41 -1.08
C LYS A 101 -17.77 -16.59 -2.43
N LEU A 102 -17.01 -17.16 -3.36
CA LEU A 102 -17.59 -17.73 -4.58
C LEU A 102 -18.41 -18.99 -4.24
N SER A 103 -19.49 -19.23 -5.00
CA SER A 103 -20.19 -20.53 -5.01
C SER A 103 -19.26 -21.63 -5.53
N GLN A 104 -19.62 -22.90 -5.32
CA GLN A 104 -18.81 -24.05 -5.76
C GLN A 104 -18.59 -24.09 -7.29
N ASP A 105 -19.59 -23.66 -8.05
CA ASP A 105 -19.52 -23.54 -9.51
C ASP A 105 -18.98 -22.17 -9.97
N GLU A 106 -18.65 -21.29 -9.03
CA GLU A 106 -18.09 -19.95 -9.24
C GLU A 106 -18.95 -19.03 -10.14
N ASN A 107 -20.25 -19.33 -10.24
CA ASN A 107 -21.22 -18.54 -10.98
C ASN A 107 -21.90 -17.48 -10.12
N ASN A 108 -21.77 -17.56 -8.81
CA ASN A 108 -22.31 -16.59 -7.88
C ASN A 108 -21.28 -16.15 -6.86
N TYR A 109 -21.39 -14.91 -6.41
CA TYR A 109 -20.75 -14.48 -5.17
C TYR A 109 -21.80 -14.48 -4.05
N LEU A 110 -21.42 -15.03 -2.91
CA LEU A 110 -22.28 -15.21 -1.75
C LEU A 110 -21.74 -14.36 -0.61
N THR A 111 -22.51 -13.37 -0.17
CA THR A 111 -22.12 -12.43 0.88
C THR A 111 -22.74 -12.84 2.24
N PHE A 112 -21.94 -12.75 3.31
CA PHE A 112 -22.39 -12.94 4.70
C PHE A 112 -22.77 -11.61 5.36
N VAL A 113 -21.92 -10.60 5.17
CA VAL A 113 -22.02 -9.33 5.89
C VAL A 113 -21.43 -8.21 5.05
N GLU A 114 -22.09 -7.07 5.08
CA GLU A 114 -21.76 -5.88 4.26
C GLU A 114 -21.48 -4.65 5.13
N PRO A 115 -20.35 -4.59 5.87
CA PRO A 115 -20.00 -3.38 6.60
C PRO A 115 -19.72 -2.21 5.62
N ILE A 116 -20.15 -1.01 6.01
CA ILE A 116 -19.91 0.21 5.24
C ILE A 116 -18.92 1.09 6.02
N PHE A 117 -17.79 1.39 5.40
CA PHE A 117 -16.78 2.29 5.92
C PHE A 117 -17.01 3.73 5.42
N ASP A 118 -16.99 4.68 6.36
CA ASP A 118 -17.04 6.12 6.07
C ASP A 118 -15.63 6.72 6.20
N PRO A 119 -14.97 7.10 5.09
CA PRO A 119 -13.59 7.58 5.11
C PRO A 119 -13.40 8.93 5.81
N VAL A 120 -14.47 9.70 5.97
CA VAL A 120 -14.42 11.04 6.59
C VAL A 120 -14.48 10.89 8.11
N THR A 121 -15.48 10.17 8.61
CA THR A 121 -15.68 9.97 10.05
C THR A 121 -14.85 8.83 10.64
N LYS A 122 -14.27 7.99 9.77
CA LYS A 122 -13.54 6.76 10.12
C LYS A 122 -14.39 5.70 10.84
N ASN A 123 -15.71 5.85 10.77
CA ASN A 123 -16.67 4.94 11.39
C ASN A 123 -17.03 3.79 10.44
N VAL A 124 -17.42 2.67 11.04
CA VAL A 124 -18.01 1.53 10.33
C VAL A 124 -19.47 1.42 10.72
N ILE A 125 -20.33 1.40 9.71
CA ILE A 125 -21.76 1.16 9.85
C ILE A 125 -22.00 -0.32 9.58
N LEU A 126 -22.58 -1.00 10.56
CA LEU A 126 -23.06 -2.37 10.45
C LEU A 126 -24.57 -2.31 10.34
N ARG A 127 -25.13 -2.72 9.20
CA ARG A 127 -26.57 -2.88 9.01
C ARG A 127 -26.82 -4.24 8.36
N GLY A 128 -27.90 -4.91 8.76
CA GLY A 128 -28.45 -5.98 7.93
C GLY A 128 -29.19 -5.39 6.72
N LYS A 129 -29.71 -6.24 5.85
CA LYS A 129 -30.58 -5.78 4.76
C LYS A 129 -31.96 -5.39 5.33
N ALA A 130 -32.67 -4.49 4.64
CA ALA A 130 -34.07 -4.12 4.92
C ALA A 130 -34.39 -3.80 6.40
N ASP A 131 -33.72 -2.80 6.98
CA ASP A 131 -33.97 -2.27 8.34
C ASP A 131 -33.60 -3.17 9.53
N GLU A 132 -32.90 -4.28 9.28
CA GLU A 132 -32.36 -5.12 10.35
C GLU A 132 -31.24 -4.39 11.13
N LYS A 133 -31.36 -4.36 12.47
CA LYS A 133 -30.37 -3.75 13.38
C LYS A 133 -29.00 -4.43 13.32
N LEU A 134 -28.95 -5.72 12.94
CA LEU A 134 -27.74 -6.51 12.81
C LEU A 134 -27.85 -7.41 11.57
N PRO A 135 -26.72 -7.68 10.86
CA PRO A 135 -26.72 -8.61 9.75
C PRO A 135 -27.04 -10.03 10.21
N THR A 136 -27.75 -10.80 9.38
CA THR A 136 -27.92 -12.24 9.60
C THR A 136 -26.66 -13.01 9.21
N SER A 137 -26.55 -14.26 9.65
CA SER A 137 -25.47 -15.16 9.21
C SER A 137 -25.80 -15.89 7.90
N LYS A 138 -26.92 -15.59 7.24
CA LYS A 138 -27.33 -16.25 5.99
C LYS A 138 -26.45 -15.78 4.83
N LEU A 139 -26.21 -16.72 3.92
CA LEU A 139 -25.55 -16.44 2.65
C LEU A 139 -26.56 -15.94 1.64
N GLU A 140 -26.25 -14.82 1.01
CA GLU A 140 -27.10 -14.22 -0.02
C GLU A 140 -26.32 -14.03 -1.32
N ILE A 141 -26.98 -14.31 -2.44
CA ILE A 141 -26.40 -14.08 -3.77
C ILE A 141 -26.25 -12.58 -3.99
N ASP A 142 -25.04 -12.17 -4.37
CA ASP A 142 -24.64 -10.79 -4.54
C ASP A 142 -23.65 -10.68 -5.71
N ASN A 143 -24.19 -10.84 -6.92
CA ASN A 143 -23.39 -10.94 -8.13
C ASN A 143 -22.77 -9.60 -8.58
N ASP A 144 -23.07 -8.52 -7.86
CA ASP A 144 -22.38 -7.23 -7.99
C ASP A 144 -20.90 -7.32 -7.61
N TYR A 145 -20.52 -8.29 -6.78
CA TYR A 145 -19.13 -8.56 -6.37
C TYR A 145 -18.48 -9.72 -7.14
N LEU A 146 -19.24 -10.44 -7.97
CA LEU A 146 -18.75 -11.60 -8.71
C LEU A 146 -17.51 -11.30 -9.59
N PRO A 147 -17.47 -10.18 -10.35
CA PRO A 147 -16.27 -9.85 -11.13
C PRO A 147 -15.04 -9.58 -10.26
N LEU A 148 -15.22 -8.90 -9.13
CA LEU A 148 -14.12 -8.58 -8.21
C LEU A 148 -13.58 -9.86 -7.56
N ALA A 149 -14.47 -10.77 -7.16
CA ALA A 149 -14.10 -12.06 -6.59
C ALA A 149 -13.31 -12.93 -7.58
N ARG A 150 -13.75 -12.97 -8.84
CA ARG A 150 -13.03 -13.66 -9.93
C ARG A 150 -11.67 -13.02 -10.19
N ALA A 151 -11.60 -11.69 -10.25
CA ALA A 151 -10.35 -10.98 -10.47
C ALA A 151 -9.33 -11.28 -9.37
N LEU A 152 -9.75 -11.24 -8.11
CA LEU A 152 -8.90 -11.56 -6.97
C LEU A 152 -8.46 -13.03 -7.00
N LYS A 153 -9.40 -13.96 -7.16
CA LYS A 153 -9.10 -15.40 -7.22
C LYS A 153 -8.06 -15.71 -8.30
N ASN A 154 -8.28 -15.22 -9.53
CA ASN A 154 -7.37 -15.45 -10.65
C ASN A 154 -5.99 -14.83 -10.40
N SER A 155 -5.95 -13.65 -9.79
CA SER A 155 -4.70 -13.00 -9.41
C SER A 155 -3.94 -13.75 -8.32
N ILE A 156 -4.63 -14.30 -7.31
CA ILE A 156 -4.03 -15.17 -6.28
C ILE A 156 -3.40 -16.41 -6.93
N GLN A 157 -4.13 -17.07 -7.85
CA GLN A 157 -3.61 -18.25 -8.57
C GLN A 157 -2.37 -17.91 -9.39
N LYS A 158 -2.34 -16.73 -10.02
CA LYS A 158 -1.21 -16.26 -10.82
C LYS A 158 0.00 -15.87 -9.97
N LEU A 159 -0.22 -15.25 -8.81
CA LEU A 159 0.82 -14.77 -7.92
C LEU A 159 1.79 -15.90 -7.57
N LYS A 160 1.31 -17.13 -7.35
CA LYS A 160 2.12 -18.31 -6.98
C LYS A 160 3.04 -18.10 -5.76
N VAL A 161 2.93 -16.97 -5.07
CA VAL A 161 3.70 -16.68 -3.87
C VAL A 161 2.92 -17.23 -2.68
N GLY A 162 3.40 -18.34 -2.13
CA GLY A 162 2.98 -18.81 -0.80
C GLY A 162 3.55 -17.87 0.25
N GLY A 163 2.72 -16.98 0.78
CA GLY A 163 3.08 -16.12 1.90
C GLY A 163 1.82 -15.53 2.54
N SER A 164 1.51 -15.95 3.76
CA SER A 164 0.31 -15.59 4.53
C SER A 164 0.24 -14.11 4.98
N ASN A 165 1.10 -13.23 4.45
CA ASN A 165 1.32 -11.88 4.97
C ASN A 165 1.13 -10.79 3.91
N TYR A 166 0.40 -11.06 2.82
CA TYR A 166 0.01 -10.02 1.87
C TYR A 166 -1.41 -9.52 2.19
N ASN A 167 -1.55 -8.20 2.30
CA ASN A 167 -2.82 -7.53 2.14
C ASN A 167 -3.15 -7.46 0.64
N TYR A 168 -4.43 -7.24 0.33
CA TYR A 168 -4.88 -7.06 -1.04
C TYR A 168 -5.97 -6.01 -1.15
N ALA A 169 -6.10 -5.44 -2.34
CA ALA A 169 -7.20 -4.55 -2.70
C ALA A 169 -7.66 -4.82 -4.13
N VAL A 170 -8.97 -4.67 -4.37
CA VAL A 170 -9.54 -4.69 -5.72
C VAL A 170 -10.15 -3.33 -5.97
N LEU A 171 -9.55 -2.55 -6.87
CA LEU A 171 -9.99 -1.21 -7.23
C LEU A 171 -10.50 -1.19 -8.67
N PRO A 172 -11.48 -0.34 -9.00
CA PRO A 172 -11.87 -0.14 -10.39
C PRO A 172 -10.71 0.43 -11.21
N ALA A 173 -10.64 -0.01 -12.47
CA ALA A 173 -9.77 0.55 -13.50
C ALA A 173 -10.63 1.09 -14.67
N ASP A 174 -9.97 1.57 -15.73
CA ASP A 174 -10.65 2.09 -16.91
C ASP A 174 -11.49 1.00 -17.60
N ASN A 175 -12.53 1.39 -18.34
CA ASN A 175 -13.39 0.47 -19.10
C ASN A 175 -14.07 -0.63 -18.27
N GLY A 176 -14.25 -0.42 -16.97
CA GLY A 176 -14.87 -1.39 -16.06
C GLY A 176 -13.95 -2.54 -15.66
N GLU A 177 -12.67 -2.50 -16.06
CA GLU A 177 -11.62 -3.42 -15.61
C GLU A 177 -11.34 -3.27 -14.10
N HIS A 178 -10.50 -4.17 -13.57
CA HIS A 178 -10.13 -4.16 -12.16
C HIS A 178 -8.62 -4.14 -11.99
N PHE A 179 -8.12 -3.27 -11.12
CA PHE A 179 -6.78 -3.40 -10.56
C PHE A 179 -6.84 -4.27 -9.30
N VAL A 180 -6.03 -5.33 -9.26
CA VAL A 180 -5.85 -6.18 -8.07
C VAL A 180 -4.44 -5.97 -7.53
N TYR A 181 -4.35 -5.42 -6.33
CA TYR A 181 -3.10 -5.14 -5.64
C TYR A 181 -2.79 -6.24 -4.62
N PHE A 182 -1.51 -6.58 -4.49
CA PHE A 182 -0.94 -7.35 -3.40
C PHE A 182 0.25 -6.59 -2.84
N TYR A 183 0.27 -6.34 -1.54
CA TYR A 183 1.36 -5.66 -0.85
C TYR A 183 1.53 -6.24 0.56
N PRO A 184 2.75 -6.20 1.14
CA PRO A 184 3.03 -6.82 2.43
C PRO A 184 2.25 -6.12 3.55
N GLY A 185 1.56 -6.92 4.35
CA GLY A 185 0.90 -6.49 5.58
C GLY A 185 1.70 -6.87 6.82
N SER A 186 1.43 -6.18 7.93
CA SER A 186 2.01 -6.48 9.24
C SER A 186 0.93 -6.36 10.31
N SER A 187 0.90 -7.32 11.24
CA SER A 187 0.09 -7.24 12.46
C SER A 187 0.81 -6.55 13.61
N LYS A 188 2.10 -6.22 13.44
CA LYS A 188 2.89 -5.52 14.46
C LYS A 188 2.59 -4.03 14.40
N THR A 189 2.03 -3.50 15.48
CA THR A 189 1.80 -2.06 15.65
C THR A 189 3.07 -1.26 15.42
N GLY A 190 2.98 -0.22 14.60
CA GLY A 190 4.10 0.67 14.29
C GLY A 190 5.11 0.11 13.28
N LEU A 191 4.91 -1.10 12.76
CA LEU A 191 5.71 -1.66 11.67
C LEU A 191 4.94 -1.55 10.35
N TYR A 192 5.45 -0.74 9.43
CA TYR A 192 4.92 -0.56 8.09
C TYR A 192 5.88 -1.19 7.09
N LEU A 193 5.35 -1.94 6.13
CA LEU A 193 6.14 -2.62 5.12
C LEU A 193 5.88 -1.95 3.76
N LEU A 194 6.96 -1.62 3.05
CA LEU A 194 6.90 -1.15 1.67
C LEU A 194 7.57 -2.18 0.76
N GLY A 195 7.00 -2.43 -0.40
CA GLY A 195 7.63 -3.17 -1.47
C GLY A 195 7.24 -4.64 -1.57
N ALA A 196 8.00 -5.42 -2.33
CA ALA A 196 7.60 -6.77 -2.80
C ALA A 196 6.17 -6.87 -3.37
N ASP A 197 5.60 -5.76 -3.79
CA ASP A 197 4.21 -5.59 -4.16
C ASP A 197 3.98 -5.80 -5.66
N MET A 198 2.74 -6.14 -5.98
CA MET A 198 2.30 -6.49 -7.33
C MET A 198 0.92 -5.92 -7.61
N ARG A 199 0.70 -5.54 -8.87
CA ARG A 199 -0.60 -5.14 -9.40
C ARG A 199 -0.94 -5.96 -10.62
N PHE A 200 -2.16 -6.47 -10.68
CA PHE A 200 -2.74 -7.08 -11.86
C PHE A 200 -3.79 -6.13 -12.43
N ARG A 201 -3.88 -6.05 -13.76
CA ARG A 201 -5.05 -5.48 -14.43
C ARG A 201 -5.85 -6.63 -15.00
N VAL A 202 -7.14 -6.66 -14.71
CA VAL A 202 -8.02 -7.79 -15.00
C VAL A 202 -9.24 -7.29 -15.77
N SER A 203 -9.73 -8.10 -16.72
CA SER A 203 -10.92 -7.82 -17.52
C SER A 203 -12.14 -7.47 -16.65
N ALA A 204 -13.10 -6.75 -17.23
CA ALA A 204 -14.27 -6.26 -16.51
C ALA A 204 -15.11 -7.36 -15.83
N ASP A 205 -15.12 -8.57 -16.38
CA ASP A 205 -15.79 -9.75 -15.83
C ASP A 205 -14.94 -10.53 -14.80
N GLY A 206 -13.70 -10.08 -14.55
CA GLY A 206 -12.75 -10.67 -13.62
C GLY A 206 -12.08 -11.95 -14.12
N GLN A 207 -12.33 -12.40 -15.36
CA GLN A 207 -11.90 -13.72 -15.82
C GLN A 207 -10.48 -13.76 -16.41
N GLN A 208 -10.00 -12.65 -16.97
CA GLN A 208 -8.73 -12.61 -17.69
C GLN A 208 -7.77 -11.59 -17.09
N ILE A 209 -6.56 -12.04 -16.77
CA ILE A 209 -5.46 -11.14 -16.41
C ILE A 209 -4.93 -10.51 -17.71
N LEU A 210 -5.11 -9.20 -17.84
CA LEU A 210 -4.69 -8.39 -18.98
C LEU A 210 -3.25 -7.89 -18.81
N GLU A 211 -2.83 -7.63 -17.58
CA GLU A 211 -1.48 -7.15 -17.26
C GLU A 211 -1.02 -7.67 -15.90
N THR A 212 0.27 -7.94 -15.77
CA THR A 212 0.93 -8.21 -14.49
C THR A 212 2.09 -7.24 -14.31
N ARG A 213 2.09 -6.52 -13.20
CA ARG A 213 3.10 -5.53 -12.85
C ARG A 213 3.70 -5.88 -11.50
N ARG A 214 5.00 -6.19 -11.48
CA ARG A 214 5.83 -6.18 -10.26
C ARG A 214 6.27 -4.75 -10.02
N MET A 215 5.84 -4.18 -8.90
CA MET A 215 6.07 -2.75 -8.60
C MET A 215 7.39 -2.61 -7.83
N HIS A 216 7.58 -3.41 -6.77
CA HIS A 216 8.86 -3.50 -6.04
C HIS A 216 9.35 -4.93 -5.87
N ASN A 217 10.68 -5.12 -5.77
CA ASN A 217 11.28 -6.44 -5.56
C ASN A 217 11.43 -6.82 -4.09
N SER A 218 11.93 -5.89 -3.28
CA SER A 218 12.30 -6.13 -1.88
C SER A 218 11.29 -5.53 -0.92
N ILE A 219 11.24 -6.05 0.32
CA ILE A 219 10.46 -5.47 1.42
C ILE A 219 11.37 -4.56 2.25
N LEU A 220 10.93 -3.33 2.48
CA LEU A 220 11.57 -2.33 3.31
C LEU A 220 10.72 -2.09 4.57
N PRO A 221 11.24 -2.39 5.77
CA PRO A 221 10.52 -2.12 7.01
C PRO A 221 10.67 -0.66 7.45
N TYR A 222 9.60 -0.12 8.02
CA TYR A 222 9.52 1.20 8.63
C TYR A 222 8.93 1.11 10.05
N PRO A 223 9.53 1.77 11.07
CA PRO A 223 10.74 2.60 11.00
C PRO A 223 11.99 1.79 10.60
N ARG A 224 12.96 2.45 9.96
CA ARG A 224 14.20 1.78 9.57
C ARG A 224 15.04 1.48 10.81
N PRO A 225 15.63 0.27 10.91
CA PRO A 225 16.57 -0.02 11.98
C PRO A 225 17.81 0.88 11.84
N GLY A 226 18.38 1.29 12.98
CA GLY A 226 19.66 2.00 13.02
C GLY A 226 19.60 3.53 12.91
N LEU A 227 18.43 4.15 13.11
CA LEU A 227 18.37 5.60 13.35
C LEU A 227 19.09 5.94 14.66
N PRO A 228 19.99 6.95 14.70
CA PRO A 228 20.63 7.38 15.94
C PRO A 228 19.60 7.80 17.00
N GLU A 229 19.92 7.54 18.26
CA GLU A 229 19.04 7.90 19.37
C GLU A 229 18.85 9.43 19.44
N GLY A 230 17.59 9.88 19.55
CA GLY A 230 17.23 11.30 19.61
C GLY A 230 17.06 11.99 18.26
N GLU A 231 17.45 11.38 17.14
CA GLU A 231 17.24 11.91 15.81
C GLU A 231 15.79 11.71 15.34
N ILE A 232 15.21 12.75 14.74
CA ILE A 232 13.86 12.71 14.18
C ILE A 232 13.95 12.62 12.66
N PRO A 233 13.55 11.50 12.02
CA PRO A 233 13.58 11.40 10.57
C PRO A 233 12.62 12.42 9.95
N VAL A 234 13.14 13.28 9.07
CA VAL A 234 12.37 14.34 8.38
C VAL A 234 11.86 13.92 7.00
N ALA A 235 12.44 12.85 6.43
CA ALA A 235 12.02 12.22 5.19
C ALA A 235 12.58 10.79 5.14
N SER A 236 12.08 9.98 4.21
CA SER A 236 12.76 8.74 3.83
C SER A 236 12.94 8.65 2.31
N CYS A 237 13.76 7.70 1.86
CA CYS A 237 14.06 7.53 0.45
C CYS A 237 14.27 6.07 0.09
N HIS A 238 13.80 5.65 -1.08
CA HIS A 238 14.12 4.34 -1.64
C HIS A 238 14.31 4.42 -3.15
N THR A 239 14.74 3.31 -3.74
CA THR A 239 14.91 3.21 -5.19
C THR A 239 13.84 2.33 -5.81
N ALA A 240 13.15 2.84 -6.82
CA ALA A 240 12.25 2.09 -7.68
C ALA A 240 13.02 1.74 -8.96
N ILE A 241 13.64 0.55 -8.97
CA ILE A 241 14.51 0.10 -10.07
C ILE A 241 13.75 -0.55 -11.24
N MET A 242 12.45 -0.80 -11.06
CA MET A 242 11.64 -1.52 -12.05
C MET A 242 11.16 -0.62 -13.19
N ARG A 243 10.89 0.67 -12.90
CA ARG A 243 10.48 1.68 -13.88
C ARG A 243 10.95 3.07 -13.44
N ASP A 244 10.96 4.02 -14.39
CA ASP A 244 11.31 5.42 -14.16
C ASP A 244 10.13 6.26 -13.62
N GLU A 245 9.30 5.69 -12.77
CA GLU A 245 8.14 6.34 -12.16
C GLU A 245 7.90 5.79 -10.73
N PRO A 246 7.30 6.58 -9.82
CA PRO A 246 6.83 6.08 -8.54
C PRO A 246 5.61 5.17 -8.72
N GLU A 247 5.30 4.37 -7.70
CA GLU A 247 4.22 3.39 -7.70
C GLU A 247 3.04 3.83 -6.82
N ASP A 248 1.85 3.30 -7.11
CA ASP A 248 0.63 3.60 -6.35
C ASP A 248 0.82 3.27 -4.83
N THR A 249 1.59 2.22 -4.52
CA THR A 249 1.89 1.82 -3.12
C THR A 249 2.89 2.73 -2.42
N ASP A 250 3.70 3.52 -3.13
CA ASP A 250 4.58 4.52 -2.50
C ASP A 250 3.74 5.62 -1.86
N VAL A 251 2.73 6.08 -2.58
CA VAL A 251 1.75 7.05 -2.08
C VAL A 251 0.97 6.46 -0.90
N MET A 252 0.47 5.24 -1.03
CA MET A 252 -0.19 4.54 0.07
C MET A 252 0.72 4.47 1.31
N HIS A 253 1.99 4.10 1.14
CA HIS A 253 2.94 3.95 2.23
C HIS A 253 3.14 5.27 3.01
N VAL A 254 3.30 6.39 2.30
CA VAL A 254 3.40 7.73 2.92
C VAL A 254 2.15 8.07 3.72
N LEU A 255 0.96 7.75 3.20
CA LEU A 255 -0.32 8.04 3.84
C LEU A 255 -0.59 7.14 5.06
N MET A 256 -0.11 5.90 5.04
CA MET A 256 -0.35 4.87 6.05
C MET A 256 0.58 4.99 7.26
N ARG A 257 1.85 5.33 7.05
CA ARG A 257 2.85 5.33 8.12
C ARG A 257 2.59 6.39 9.19
N SER A 258 3.03 6.09 10.42
CA SER A 258 3.03 7.04 11.53
C SER A 258 4.41 7.05 12.21
N PRO A 259 5.06 8.22 12.37
CA PRO A 259 4.61 9.54 11.89
C PRO A 259 4.61 9.61 10.34
N LYS A 260 3.72 10.44 9.79
CA LYS A 260 3.75 10.77 8.36
C LYS A 260 4.97 11.63 8.07
N MET A 261 5.71 11.27 7.04
CA MET A 261 6.86 12.04 6.54
C MET A 261 6.90 11.93 5.01
N PRO A 262 7.50 12.89 4.29
CA PRO A 262 7.68 12.78 2.85
C PRO A 262 8.59 11.62 2.44
N GLU A 263 8.41 11.10 1.22
CA GLU A 263 9.24 10.04 0.64
C GLU A 263 9.89 10.51 -0.67
N TYR A 264 11.20 10.33 -0.79
CA TYR A 264 11.89 10.47 -2.05
C TYR A 264 11.98 9.12 -2.77
N VAL A 265 11.47 9.06 -4.00
CA VAL A 265 11.58 7.87 -4.84
C VAL A 265 12.61 8.12 -5.93
N GLY A 266 13.77 7.48 -5.79
CA GLY A 266 14.82 7.50 -6.80
C GLY A 266 14.58 6.44 -7.86
N THR A 267 14.57 6.84 -9.12
CA THR A 267 14.54 5.91 -10.27
C THR A 267 15.83 6.01 -11.07
N LYS A 268 15.97 5.22 -12.14
CA LYS A 268 17.17 5.25 -12.97
C LYS A 268 17.41 6.66 -13.49
N ASN A 269 16.39 7.30 -14.07
CA ASN A 269 16.54 8.61 -14.69
C ASN A 269 15.97 9.76 -13.85
N GLN A 270 14.93 9.53 -13.05
CA GLN A 270 14.19 10.59 -12.35
C GLN A 270 14.23 10.47 -10.83
N MET A 271 13.90 11.55 -10.12
CA MET A 271 13.67 11.55 -8.67
C MET A 271 12.35 12.25 -8.40
N TYR A 272 11.58 11.67 -7.50
CA TYR A 272 10.25 12.16 -7.14
C TYR A 272 10.17 12.41 -5.65
N LEU A 273 9.42 13.44 -5.26
CA LEU A 273 9.01 13.65 -3.87
C LEU A 273 7.52 13.34 -3.74
N ILE A 274 7.20 12.48 -2.78
CA ILE A 274 5.83 12.22 -2.34
C ILE A 274 5.61 12.95 -1.02
N SER A 275 4.76 13.96 -1.04
CA SER A 275 4.41 14.75 0.13
C SER A 275 3.49 13.98 1.10
N VAL A 276 3.37 14.45 2.34
CA VAL A 276 2.58 13.79 3.41
C VAL A 276 1.07 13.67 3.11
N ASP A 277 0.59 14.41 2.12
CA ASP A 277 -0.76 14.34 1.56
C ASP A 277 -0.87 13.44 0.31
N GLY A 278 0.23 12.79 -0.08
CA GLY A 278 0.36 11.87 -1.20
C GLY A 278 0.59 12.53 -2.56
N GLN A 279 0.73 13.86 -2.65
CA GLN A 279 1.06 14.54 -3.91
C GLN A 279 2.47 14.16 -4.38
N ILE A 280 2.60 13.91 -5.67
CA ILE A 280 3.89 13.57 -6.30
C ILE A 280 4.35 14.76 -7.14
N GLU A 281 5.61 15.15 -6.95
CA GLU A 281 6.31 16.09 -7.83
C GLU A 281 7.64 15.50 -8.31
N THR A 282 8.03 15.87 -9.53
CA THR A 282 9.38 15.59 -10.04
C THR A 282 10.34 16.59 -9.41
N VAL A 283 11.46 16.10 -8.87
CA VAL A 283 12.48 16.93 -8.23
C VAL A 283 13.81 16.84 -8.94
N ASP A 284 14.53 17.94 -8.96
CA ASP A 284 15.85 18.04 -9.56
C ASP A 284 16.88 17.30 -8.69
N LYS A 285 17.39 16.17 -9.21
CA LYS A 285 18.41 15.33 -8.55
C LYS A 285 19.63 16.16 -8.13
N ASP A 286 20.06 17.09 -8.97
CA ASP A 286 21.27 17.89 -8.72
C ASP A 286 21.06 18.88 -7.60
N LYS A 287 19.85 19.42 -7.43
CA LYS A 287 19.53 20.35 -6.33
C LYS A 287 19.45 19.64 -4.98
N ILE A 288 18.98 18.40 -4.96
CA ILE A 288 18.90 17.59 -3.73
C ILE A 288 20.29 17.13 -3.30
N MET A 289 21.11 16.67 -4.25
CA MET A 289 22.46 16.17 -3.97
C MET A 289 23.48 17.28 -3.68
N LYS A 290 23.17 18.54 -4.02
CA LYS A 290 24.04 19.72 -3.79
C LYS A 290 23.54 20.62 -2.65
N GLN A 291 23.02 20.07 -1.55
CA GLN A 291 23.04 20.88 -0.32
C GLN A 291 24.51 21.15 0.03
N PRO A 292 24.95 22.42 0.09
CA PRO A 292 26.32 22.71 0.46
C PRO A 292 26.53 22.23 1.89
N ASP A 293 27.66 21.57 2.14
CA ASP A 293 28.27 21.46 3.46
C ASP A 293 28.20 22.84 4.11
N LYS A 294 27.18 23.09 4.93
CA LYS A 294 27.20 24.20 5.87
C LYS A 294 28.09 23.71 6.99
N GLY A 295 29.38 23.93 6.80
CA GLY A 295 30.39 23.70 7.80
C GLY A 295 29.94 24.29 9.14
N HIS A 296 29.90 23.42 10.14
CA HIS A 296 29.87 23.76 11.55
C HIS A 296 31.13 23.16 12.18
#